data_AF-A0AA42H394-F1
#
_entry.id   AF-A0AA42H394-F1
#
_cell.length_a   1.000
_cell.length_b   1.000
_cell.length_c   1.000
_cell.angle_alpha   90.00
_cell.angle_beta   90.00
_cell.angle_gamma   90.00
#
_symmetry.space_group_name_H-M   'P 1'
#
loop_
_entity.id
_entity.type
_entity.pdbx_description
1 polymer ?
#
loop_
_entity_poly.entity_id
_entity_poly.type
_entity_poly.pdbx_seq_one_letter_code
_entity_poly.pdbx_strand_id
1 'polypeptide(L)'
;MNKLPTYDDVISAAKQIEGHAHHTPVFTSSTIDRETGAQFFFKCENFQRIGAFKFRGAFNALSRFTDEQKARGVLAFSSGNHAQAIALAAKLLGIGATIIMPEDAPRAKLEATRGYGARVVTYNRYEEDRDAISGRLAEEGGLTLIPPFNHPDIIAGQGTAAKELIEETGPLDALFVCLGGGGLLAGSALAAKALSPACDVYGVEPEAGNDGQQSFRSGKIVHIDVPKTLADGAQTQALGDMTFAIIRNTVRDILAVGDDELVQGMKFFASRMKMIVEPTGCLAFAGARQIASKLQGKRVGVIVSGGNVDLDRFAALMSKNV
;
A
#
# COMPACT_ATOMS: atom_id res chain seq x y z
N MET A 1 25.15 6.08 -1.45
CA MET A 1 23.70 6.24 -1.18
C MET A 1 22.97 5.84 -2.45
N ASN A 2 22.00 4.94 -2.35
CA ASN A 2 21.19 4.56 -3.51
C ASN A 2 20.40 5.77 -4.00
N LYS A 3 20.30 5.94 -5.34
CA LYS A 3 19.57 7.05 -5.96
C LYS A 3 18.08 6.92 -5.64
N LEU A 4 17.47 7.95 -5.08
CA LEU A 4 16.03 7.98 -4.81
C LEU A 4 15.25 8.01 -6.15
N PRO A 5 14.12 7.29 -6.27
CA PRO A 5 13.26 7.40 -7.44
C PRO A 5 12.62 8.79 -7.51
N THR A 6 12.29 9.19 -8.74
CA THR A 6 11.69 10.47 -9.11
C THR A 6 10.35 10.26 -9.80
N TYR A 7 9.69 11.34 -10.21
CA TYR A 7 8.45 11.23 -10.98
C TYR A 7 8.68 10.59 -12.37
N ASP A 8 9.86 10.73 -12.98
CA ASP A 8 10.18 10.06 -14.25
C ASP A 8 10.15 8.53 -14.11
N ASP A 9 10.55 8.01 -12.95
CA ASP A 9 10.46 6.60 -12.64
C ASP A 9 9.00 6.15 -12.50
N VAL A 10 8.11 7.00 -11.99
CA VAL A 10 6.65 6.76 -11.95
C VAL A 10 6.06 6.74 -13.36
N ILE A 11 6.46 7.66 -14.24
CA ILE A 11 6.06 7.65 -15.66
C ILE A 11 6.55 6.36 -16.33
N SER A 12 7.81 5.99 -16.10
CA SER A 12 8.38 4.75 -16.62
C SER A 12 7.61 3.53 -16.13
N ALA A 13 7.28 3.47 -14.84
CA ALA A 13 6.49 2.40 -14.25
C ALA A 13 5.08 2.32 -14.83
N ALA A 14 4.43 3.46 -15.11
CA ALA A 14 3.11 3.49 -15.75
C ALA A 14 3.13 2.78 -17.12
N LYS A 15 4.21 2.96 -17.90
CA LYS A 15 4.42 2.24 -19.17
C LYS A 15 4.64 0.74 -18.96
N GLN A 16 5.40 0.35 -17.94
CA GLN A 16 5.67 -1.07 -17.66
C GLN A 16 4.41 -1.83 -17.27
N ILE A 17 3.52 -1.21 -16.48
CA ILE A 17 2.30 -1.88 -15.99
C ILE A 17 1.13 -1.79 -16.97
N GLU A 18 1.24 -1.05 -18.06
CA GLU A 18 0.18 -0.87 -19.06
C GLU A 18 -0.25 -2.21 -19.65
N GLY A 19 -1.57 -2.42 -19.77
CA GLY A 19 -2.16 -3.70 -20.21
C GLY A 19 -2.12 -4.82 -19.17
N HIS A 20 -1.36 -4.67 -18.09
CA HIS A 20 -1.23 -5.66 -17.03
C HIS A 20 -1.96 -5.24 -15.75
N ALA A 21 -1.80 -3.99 -15.31
CA ALA A 21 -2.57 -3.43 -14.20
C ALA A 21 -3.95 -2.95 -14.69
N HIS A 22 -4.94 -3.01 -13.81
CA HIS A 22 -6.21 -2.33 -14.06
C HIS A 22 -6.03 -0.83 -13.90
N HIS A 23 -6.58 -0.05 -14.84
CA HIS A 23 -6.88 1.35 -14.60
C HIS A 23 -8.11 1.41 -13.69
N THR A 24 -7.88 1.45 -12.37
CA THR A 24 -8.95 1.36 -11.37
C THR A 24 -9.85 2.59 -11.44
N PRO A 25 -11.17 2.45 -11.21
CA PRO A 25 -12.09 3.58 -11.32
C PRO A 25 -11.83 4.62 -10.22
N VAL A 26 -12.22 5.86 -10.50
CA VAL A 26 -12.39 6.90 -9.48
C VAL A 26 -13.87 7.02 -9.14
N PHE A 27 -14.22 6.80 -7.88
CA PHE A 27 -15.58 7.01 -7.38
C PHE A 27 -15.70 8.31 -6.60
N THR A 28 -16.92 8.82 -6.50
CA THR A 28 -17.30 9.99 -5.69
C THR A 28 -18.48 9.62 -4.80
N SER A 29 -18.80 10.45 -3.79
CA SER A 29 -19.94 10.20 -2.91
C SER A 29 -20.59 11.49 -2.44
N SER A 30 -21.80 11.76 -2.95
CA SER A 30 -22.60 12.92 -2.54
C SER A 30 -22.88 12.98 -1.02
N THR A 31 -22.81 11.84 -0.33
CA THR A 31 -23.02 11.78 1.11
C THR A 31 -21.87 12.44 1.86
N ILE A 32 -20.63 12.07 1.58
CA ILE A 32 -19.47 12.68 2.25
C ILE A 32 -19.25 14.12 1.78
N ASP A 33 -19.52 14.41 0.51
CA ASP A 33 -19.38 15.77 -0.02
C ASP A 33 -20.29 16.75 0.73
N ARG A 34 -21.55 16.35 0.98
CA ARG A 34 -22.49 17.14 1.77
C ARG A 34 -22.14 17.20 3.27
N GLU A 35 -21.63 16.10 3.83
CA GLU A 35 -21.23 16.03 5.25
C GLU A 35 -20.06 16.98 5.56
N THR A 36 -19.14 17.14 4.62
CA THR A 36 -17.87 17.86 4.82
C THR A 36 -17.80 19.22 4.10
N GLY A 37 -18.68 19.45 3.12
CA GLY A 37 -18.61 20.59 2.21
C GLY A 37 -17.42 20.54 1.25
N ALA A 38 -16.78 19.38 1.07
CA ALA A 38 -15.67 19.15 0.15
C ALA A 38 -16.11 18.29 -1.06
N GLN A 39 -15.22 18.06 -2.02
CA GLN A 39 -15.43 17.13 -3.14
C GLN A 39 -14.45 15.96 -3.02
N PHE A 40 -14.95 14.76 -2.75
CA PHE A 40 -14.13 13.58 -2.56
C PHE A 40 -14.02 12.71 -3.82
N PHE A 41 -12.79 12.31 -4.13
CA PHE A 41 -12.41 11.39 -5.21
C PHE A 41 -11.67 10.19 -4.65
N PHE A 42 -12.21 8.99 -4.85
CA PHE A 42 -11.69 7.76 -4.28
C PHE A 42 -11.03 6.92 -5.38
N LYS A 43 -9.70 6.74 -5.32
CA LYS A 43 -8.97 5.85 -6.22
C LYS A 43 -9.08 4.42 -5.69
N CYS A 44 -9.87 3.59 -6.37
CA CYS A 44 -10.31 2.28 -5.90
C CYS A 44 -9.29 1.15 -6.16
N GLU A 45 -8.14 1.17 -5.47
CA GLU A 45 -7.13 0.12 -5.58
C GLU A 45 -7.56 -1.22 -4.97
N ASN A 46 -8.67 -1.27 -4.24
CA ASN A 46 -9.37 -2.50 -3.90
C ASN A 46 -9.91 -3.26 -5.13
N PHE A 47 -10.00 -2.63 -6.31
CA PHE A 47 -10.33 -3.27 -7.59
C PHE A 47 -9.12 -3.57 -8.48
N GLN A 48 -7.91 -3.30 -7.99
CA GLN A 48 -6.70 -3.71 -8.69
C GLN A 48 -6.61 -5.25 -8.73
N ARG A 49 -5.80 -5.80 -9.63
CA ARG A 49 -5.39 -7.20 -9.55
C ARG A 49 -4.89 -7.53 -8.16
N ILE A 50 -5.17 -8.75 -7.71
CA ILE A 50 -4.97 -9.22 -6.33
C ILE A 50 -5.68 -8.40 -5.25
N GLY A 51 -6.60 -7.49 -5.58
CA GLY A 51 -7.42 -6.74 -4.62
C GLY A 51 -6.72 -5.61 -3.88
N ALA A 52 -5.54 -5.17 -4.33
CA ALA A 52 -4.78 -4.09 -3.71
C ALA A 52 -3.74 -3.45 -4.65
N PHE A 53 -3.30 -2.24 -4.31
CA PHE A 53 -2.33 -1.46 -5.10
C PHE A 53 -0.98 -2.16 -5.35
N LYS A 54 -0.62 -3.14 -4.50
CA LYS A 54 0.69 -3.80 -4.49
C LYS A 54 1.07 -4.43 -5.83
N PHE A 55 0.10 -4.82 -6.65
CA PHE A 55 0.35 -5.34 -7.99
C PHE A 55 1.20 -4.39 -8.84
N ARG A 56 1.00 -3.07 -8.72
CA ARG A 56 1.68 -2.07 -9.54
C ARG A 56 3.20 -2.11 -9.37
N GLY A 57 3.68 -1.98 -8.14
CA GLY A 57 5.10 -2.02 -7.83
C GLY A 57 5.69 -3.41 -8.02
N ALA A 58 4.97 -4.47 -7.65
CA ALA A 58 5.45 -5.83 -7.89
C ALA A 58 5.70 -6.08 -9.37
N PHE A 59 4.74 -5.75 -10.24
CA PHE A 59 4.90 -5.91 -11.68
C PHE A 59 6.03 -5.01 -12.22
N ASN A 60 6.08 -3.73 -11.84
CA ASN A 60 7.16 -2.83 -12.28
C ASN A 60 8.54 -3.37 -11.88
N ALA A 61 8.73 -3.80 -10.64
CA ALA A 61 10.01 -4.33 -10.17
C ALA A 61 10.42 -5.60 -10.93
N LEU A 62 9.51 -6.57 -11.08
CA LEU A 62 9.82 -7.85 -11.73
C LEU A 62 10.00 -7.70 -13.25
N SER A 63 9.28 -6.77 -13.89
CA SER A 63 9.42 -6.49 -15.33
C SER A 63 10.84 -6.01 -15.70
N ARG A 64 11.56 -5.44 -14.73
CA ARG A 64 12.91 -4.89 -14.88
C ARG A 64 14.02 -5.89 -14.57
N PHE A 65 13.68 -7.13 -14.24
CA PHE A 65 14.68 -8.16 -14.03
C PHE A 65 15.49 -8.41 -15.30
N THR A 66 16.81 -8.57 -15.13
CA THR A 66 17.67 -9.11 -16.19
C THR A 66 17.29 -10.55 -16.49
N ASP A 67 17.74 -11.08 -17.64
CA ASP A 67 17.47 -12.49 -17.99
C ASP A 67 18.04 -13.46 -16.95
N GLU A 68 19.19 -13.13 -16.33
CA GLU A 68 19.75 -13.89 -15.23
C GLU A 68 18.84 -13.88 -13.99
N GLN A 69 18.34 -12.70 -13.59
CA GLN A 69 17.42 -12.59 -12.46
C GLN A 69 16.10 -13.32 -12.72
N LYS A 70 15.57 -13.27 -13.95
CA LYS A 70 14.37 -14.01 -14.35
C LYS A 70 14.58 -15.52 -14.28
N ALA A 71 15.73 -16.00 -14.77
CA ALA A 71 16.08 -17.42 -14.76
C ALA A 71 16.27 -17.97 -13.34
N ARG A 72 16.82 -17.17 -12.42
CA ARG A 72 16.98 -17.54 -11.01
C ARG A 72 15.67 -17.48 -10.24
N GLY A 73 14.87 -16.44 -10.46
CA GLY A 73 13.60 -16.22 -9.78
C GLY A 73 13.64 -15.15 -8.69
N VAL A 74 12.46 -14.83 -8.18
CA VAL A 74 12.22 -13.82 -7.15
C VAL A 74 12.00 -14.47 -5.78
N LEU A 75 12.53 -13.83 -4.75
CA LEU A 75 12.20 -14.07 -3.35
C LEU A 75 11.44 -12.86 -2.80
N ALA A 76 10.37 -13.11 -2.05
CA ALA A 76 9.73 -12.06 -1.26
C ALA A 76 9.23 -12.62 0.07
N PHE A 77 9.04 -11.74 1.04
CA PHE A 77 8.38 -12.08 2.31
C PHE A 77 7.19 -11.15 2.52
N SER A 78 6.04 -11.73 2.83
CA SER A 78 4.84 -10.99 3.21
C SER A 78 3.76 -11.96 3.66
N SER A 79 3.02 -11.60 4.70
CA SER A 79 1.82 -12.31 5.11
C SER A 79 0.56 -11.90 4.34
N GLY A 80 0.64 -11.02 3.34
CA GLY A 80 -0.53 -10.36 2.75
C GLY A 80 -0.41 -9.87 1.31
N ASN A 81 -0.77 -8.62 1.06
CA ASN A 81 -0.99 -8.09 -0.29
C ASN A 81 0.27 -8.12 -1.18
N HIS A 82 1.48 -7.98 -0.61
CA HIS A 82 2.72 -8.05 -1.38
C HIS A 82 3.04 -9.48 -1.85
N ALA A 83 2.75 -10.50 -1.04
CA ALA A 83 2.94 -11.90 -1.43
C ALA A 83 2.11 -12.26 -2.66
N GLN A 84 0.82 -11.91 -2.64
CA GLN A 84 -0.07 -12.14 -3.79
C GLN A 84 0.37 -11.34 -5.02
N ALA A 85 0.80 -10.09 -4.84
CA ALA A 85 1.26 -9.24 -5.93
C ALA A 85 2.51 -9.79 -6.62
N ILE A 86 3.52 -10.21 -5.85
CA ILE A 86 4.74 -10.83 -6.38
C ILE A 86 4.41 -12.16 -7.07
N ALA A 87 3.58 -13.00 -6.44
CA ALA A 87 3.19 -14.28 -7.01
C ALA A 87 2.47 -14.13 -8.36
N LEU A 88 1.49 -13.22 -8.44
CA LEU A 88 0.77 -12.97 -9.70
C LEU A 88 1.69 -12.32 -10.75
N ALA A 89 2.47 -11.30 -10.39
CA ALA A 89 3.38 -10.65 -11.32
C ALA A 89 4.43 -11.62 -11.88
N ALA A 90 5.01 -12.46 -11.03
CA ALA A 90 5.96 -13.48 -11.44
C ALA A 90 5.34 -14.49 -12.40
N LYS A 91 4.12 -14.98 -12.13
CA LYS A 91 3.37 -15.84 -13.04
C LYS A 91 3.18 -15.22 -14.42
N LEU A 92 2.76 -13.95 -14.48
CA LEU A 92 2.52 -13.23 -15.73
C LEU A 92 3.81 -13.02 -16.54
N LEU A 93 4.95 -12.89 -15.85
CA LEU A 93 6.26 -12.66 -16.46
C LEU A 93 7.07 -13.95 -16.69
N GLY A 94 6.53 -15.13 -16.33
CA GLY A 94 7.23 -16.41 -16.45
C GLY A 94 8.42 -16.56 -15.51
N ILE A 95 8.40 -15.88 -14.35
CA ILE A 95 9.48 -15.88 -13.35
C ILE A 95 9.11 -16.85 -12.22
N GLY A 96 10.05 -17.67 -11.76
CA GLY A 96 9.87 -18.49 -10.57
C GLY A 96 9.75 -17.63 -9.31
N ALA A 97 8.73 -17.85 -8.47
CA ALA A 97 8.53 -17.09 -7.24
C ALA A 97 8.60 -17.96 -6.00
N THR A 98 9.45 -17.57 -5.05
CA THR A 98 9.48 -18.11 -3.69
C THR A 98 8.98 -17.05 -2.72
N ILE A 99 7.98 -17.39 -1.91
CA ILE A 99 7.34 -16.46 -0.98
C ILE A 99 7.44 -17.02 0.44
N ILE A 100 8.04 -16.24 1.34
CA ILE A 100 8.11 -16.57 2.77
C ILE A 100 6.86 -16.02 3.45
N MET A 101 6.09 -16.90 4.09
CA MET A 101 4.85 -16.57 4.81
C MET A 101 4.87 -17.21 6.20
N PRO A 102 4.31 -16.58 7.25
CA PRO A 102 4.25 -17.24 8.54
C PRO A 102 3.24 -18.40 8.51
N GLU A 103 3.47 -19.44 9.31
CA GLU A 103 2.59 -20.62 9.38
C GLU A 103 1.16 -20.27 9.82
N ASP A 104 1.00 -19.23 10.64
CA ASP A 104 -0.28 -18.72 11.12
C ASP A 104 -0.94 -17.70 10.17
N ALA A 105 -0.40 -17.52 8.95
CA ALA A 105 -1.03 -16.66 7.95
C ALA A 105 -2.45 -17.14 7.64
N PRO A 106 -3.42 -16.21 7.43
CA PRO A 106 -4.78 -16.59 7.04
C PRO A 106 -4.79 -17.54 5.86
N ARG A 107 -5.53 -18.65 5.99
CA ARG A 107 -5.56 -19.73 5.00
C ARG A 107 -5.86 -19.24 3.58
N ALA A 108 -6.80 -18.30 3.43
CA ALA A 108 -7.11 -17.69 2.14
C ALA A 108 -5.90 -17.00 1.48
N LYS A 109 -5.02 -16.37 2.26
CA LYS A 109 -3.80 -15.70 1.75
C LYS A 109 -2.74 -16.71 1.32
N LEU A 110 -2.59 -17.84 2.04
CA LEU A 110 -1.72 -18.96 1.64
C LEU A 110 -2.23 -19.63 0.35
N GLU A 111 -3.52 -19.94 0.30
CA GLU A 111 -4.18 -20.57 -0.85
C GLU A 111 -4.10 -19.68 -2.10
N ALA A 112 -4.38 -18.38 -1.98
CA ALA A 112 -4.24 -17.43 -3.08
C ALA A 112 -2.80 -17.38 -3.61
N THR A 113 -1.80 -17.30 -2.72
CA THR A 113 -0.38 -17.24 -3.10
C THR A 113 0.05 -18.53 -3.84
N ARG A 114 -0.36 -19.70 -3.35
CA ARG A 114 -0.13 -20.99 -4.03
C ARG A 114 -0.89 -21.09 -5.35
N GLY A 115 -2.12 -20.59 -5.41
CA GLY A 115 -2.94 -20.57 -6.63
C GLY A 115 -2.35 -19.74 -7.77
N TYR A 116 -1.52 -18.75 -7.44
CA TYR A 116 -0.70 -18.02 -8.42
C TYR A 116 0.59 -18.75 -8.81
N GLY A 117 0.86 -19.95 -8.31
CA GLY A 117 2.00 -20.78 -8.71
C GLY A 117 3.30 -20.48 -7.95
N ALA A 118 3.25 -19.69 -6.87
CA ALA A 118 4.43 -19.44 -6.05
C ALA A 118 4.75 -20.62 -5.13
N ARG A 119 6.05 -20.89 -4.94
CA ARG A 119 6.56 -21.77 -3.89
C ARG A 119 6.44 -21.03 -2.56
N VAL A 120 5.51 -21.44 -1.70
CA VAL A 120 5.39 -20.90 -0.35
C VAL A 120 6.32 -21.64 0.60
N VAL A 121 7.23 -20.92 1.23
CA VAL A 121 8.08 -21.39 2.34
C VAL A 121 7.47 -20.83 3.62
N THR A 122 7.10 -21.69 4.55
CA THR A 122 6.53 -21.25 5.83
C THR A 122 7.60 -21.07 6.91
N TYR A 123 7.34 -20.24 7.90
CA TYR A 123 8.18 -20.08 9.10
C TYR A 123 7.34 -19.80 10.35
N ASN A 124 7.85 -20.18 11.52
CA ASN A 124 7.30 -19.83 12.82
C ASN A 124 7.76 -18.42 13.20
N ARG A 125 6.86 -17.45 13.08
CA ARG A 125 7.16 -16.03 13.37
C ARG A 125 7.53 -15.70 14.82
N TYR A 126 7.35 -16.64 15.75
CA TYR A 126 7.69 -16.44 17.16
C TYR A 126 9.05 -17.06 17.53
N GLU A 127 9.57 -17.96 16.70
CA GLU A 127 10.78 -18.75 17.00
C GLU A 127 11.88 -18.59 15.94
N GLU A 128 11.51 -18.24 14.71
CA GLU A 128 12.43 -18.17 13.57
C GLU A 128 12.64 -16.73 13.07
N ASP A 129 13.88 -16.45 12.69
CA ASP A 129 14.25 -15.19 12.06
C ASP A 129 14.00 -15.25 10.54
N ARG A 130 12.93 -14.55 10.12
CA ARG A 130 12.57 -14.38 8.71
C ARG A 130 13.70 -13.81 7.88
N ASP A 131 14.49 -12.88 8.41
CA ASP A 131 15.54 -12.21 7.65
C ASP A 131 16.72 -13.16 7.46
N ALA A 132 17.03 -14.01 8.45
CA ALA A 132 17.99 -15.10 8.29
C ALA A 132 17.53 -16.14 7.25
N ILE A 133 16.26 -16.56 7.28
CA ILE A 133 15.69 -17.47 6.26
C ILE A 133 15.76 -16.83 4.87
N SER A 134 15.43 -15.54 4.77
CA SER A 134 15.45 -14.80 3.51
C SER A 134 16.87 -14.70 2.95
N GLY A 135 17.86 -14.37 3.79
CA GLY A 135 19.26 -14.30 3.41
C GLY A 135 19.77 -15.64 2.90
N ARG A 136 19.51 -16.72 3.64
CA ARG A 136 19.90 -18.08 3.25
C ARG A 136 19.29 -18.50 1.91
N LEU A 137 17.99 -18.29 1.71
CA LEU A 137 17.33 -18.64 0.44
C LEU A 137 17.80 -17.78 -0.74
N ALA A 138 18.11 -16.51 -0.49
CA ALA A 138 18.67 -15.62 -1.51
C ALA A 138 20.09 -16.07 -1.92
N GLU A 139 20.94 -16.42 -0.96
CA GLU A 139 22.32 -16.87 -1.22
C GLU A 139 22.37 -18.26 -1.88
N GLU A 140 21.67 -19.26 -1.31
CA GLU A 140 21.69 -20.64 -1.83
C GLU A 140 21.05 -20.75 -3.22
N GLY A 141 19.97 -20.01 -3.47
CA GLY A 141 19.20 -20.07 -4.71
C GLY A 141 19.60 -19.04 -5.77
N GLY A 142 20.39 -18.02 -5.40
CA GLY A 142 20.63 -16.84 -6.24
C GLY A 142 19.35 -16.03 -6.52
N LEU A 143 18.36 -16.10 -5.62
CA LEU A 143 17.07 -15.45 -5.80
C LEU A 143 17.17 -13.94 -5.56
N THR A 144 16.52 -13.14 -6.40
CA THR A 144 16.46 -11.69 -6.19
C THR A 144 15.39 -11.35 -5.16
N LEU A 145 15.79 -10.80 -4.00
CA LEU A 145 14.85 -10.35 -2.97
C LEU A 145 14.15 -9.06 -3.39
N ILE A 146 12.82 -9.05 -3.33
CA ILE A 146 12.00 -7.86 -3.61
C ILE A 146 11.26 -7.40 -2.34
N PRO A 147 11.75 -6.32 -1.68
CA PRO A 147 11.13 -5.77 -0.48
C PRO A 147 9.69 -5.28 -0.72
N PRO A 148 8.84 -5.28 0.31
CA PRO A 148 7.45 -4.85 0.17
C PRO A 148 7.24 -3.35 -0.04
N PHE A 149 8.24 -2.51 0.21
CA PHE A 149 8.12 -1.05 0.08
C PHE A 149 9.44 -0.32 -0.18
N ASN A 150 10.54 -0.71 0.47
CA ASN A 150 11.80 0.05 0.44
C ASN A 150 12.67 -0.31 -0.78
N HIS A 151 12.14 -0.09 -1.98
CA HIS A 151 12.80 -0.40 -3.25
C HIS A 151 12.35 0.61 -4.31
N PRO A 152 13.26 1.15 -5.14
CA PRO A 152 12.93 2.23 -6.08
C PRO A 152 11.81 1.86 -7.04
N ASP A 153 11.87 0.66 -7.65
CA ASP A 153 10.83 0.21 -8.58
C ASP A 153 9.49 -0.09 -7.89
N ILE A 154 9.52 -0.49 -6.61
CA ILE A 154 8.30 -0.68 -5.84
C ILE A 154 7.64 0.68 -5.65
N ILE A 155 8.37 1.66 -5.11
CA ILE A 155 7.90 3.04 -4.87
C ILE A 155 7.35 3.65 -6.16
N ALA A 156 8.12 3.59 -7.25
CA ALA A 156 7.74 4.14 -8.54
C ALA A 156 6.44 3.52 -9.07
N GLY A 157 6.32 2.19 -9.01
CA GLY A 157 5.08 1.50 -9.40
C GLY A 157 3.89 1.93 -8.55
N GLN A 158 4.06 2.15 -7.24
CA GLN A 158 2.92 2.52 -6.39
C GLN A 158 2.40 3.92 -6.70
N GLY A 159 3.29 4.83 -7.11
CA GLY A 159 2.93 6.19 -7.51
C GLY A 159 2.00 6.26 -8.72
N THR A 160 1.92 5.20 -9.52
CA THR A 160 1.04 5.15 -10.69
C THR A 160 -0.45 5.25 -10.32
N ALA A 161 -0.86 4.81 -9.12
CA ALA A 161 -2.23 4.97 -8.66
C ALA A 161 -2.61 6.45 -8.48
N ALA A 162 -1.75 7.24 -7.83
CA ALA A 162 -1.95 8.67 -7.64
C ALA A 162 -1.80 9.45 -8.95
N LYS A 163 -0.89 9.02 -9.85
CA LYS A 163 -0.79 9.55 -11.22
C LYS A 163 -2.13 9.45 -11.94
N GLU A 164 -2.69 8.24 -12.02
CA GLU A 164 -3.98 8.01 -12.68
C GLU A 164 -5.11 8.83 -12.05
N LEU A 165 -5.17 8.91 -10.71
CA LEU A 165 -6.18 9.71 -10.02
C LEU A 165 -6.12 11.19 -10.43
N ILE A 166 -4.93 11.78 -10.43
CA ILE A 166 -4.76 13.21 -10.74
C ILE A 166 -4.96 13.47 -12.24
N GLU A 167 -4.59 12.54 -13.11
CA GLU A 167 -4.87 12.67 -14.55
C GLU A 167 -6.37 12.58 -14.87
N GLU A 168 -7.12 11.72 -14.17
CA GLU A 168 -8.57 11.55 -14.37
C GLU A 168 -9.38 12.70 -13.75
N THR A 169 -8.98 13.20 -12.59
CA THR A 169 -9.74 14.20 -11.84
C THR A 169 -9.21 15.62 -11.99
N GLY A 170 -7.99 15.80 -12.51
CA GLY A 170 -7.26 17.06 -12.44
C GLY A 170 -6.62 17.30 -11.05
N PRO A 171 -6.03 18.49 -10.85
CA PRO A 171 -5.39 18.84 -9.58
C PRO A 171 -6.31 18.71 -8.37
N LEU A 172 -5.70 18.34 -7.24
CA LEU A 172 -6.31 18.15 -5.93
C LEU A 172 -5.70 19.15 -4.93
N ASP A 173 -6.50 19.55 -3.94
CA ASP A 173 -6.02 20.39 -2.84
C ASP A 173 -5.41 19.55 -1.71
N ALA A 174 -5.92 18.32 -1.51
CA ALA A 174 -5.40 17.38 -0.53
C ALA A 174 -5.46 15.93 -1.05
N LEU A 175 -4.44 15.14 -0.74
CA LEU A 175 -4.37 13.71 -1.07
C LEU A 175 -4.05 12.89 0.17
N PHE A 176 -4.93 11.98 0.55
CA PHE A 176 -4.76 11.09 1.70
C PHE A 176 -4.35 9.70 1.25
N VAL A 177 -3.31 9.16 1.89
CA VAL A 177 -2.70 7.89 1.51
C VAL A 177 -2.40 7.05 2.74
N CYS A 178 -2.78 5.77 2.71
CA CYS A 178 -2.47 4.82 3.78
C CYS A 178 -0.95 4.68 3.95
N LEU A 179 -0.48 4.64 5.19
CA LEU A 179 0.93 4.53 5.54
C LEU A 179 1.19 3.28 6.39
N GLY A 180 2.16 2.49 5.92
CA GLY A 180 2.93 1.50 6.70
C GLY A 180 4.41 1.83 6.44
N GLY A 181 5.17 0.93 5.81
CA GLY A 181 6.59 1.21 5.47
C GLY A 181 6.87 2.35 4.45
N GLY A 182 5.83 3.04 3.96
CA GLY A 182 5.99 4.28 3.17
C GLY A 182 6.02 4.15 1.65
N GLY A 183 6.03 2.95 1.08
CA GLY A 183 6.17 2.78 -0.38
C GLY A 183 5.04 3.43 -1.20
N LEU A 184 3.79 3.27 -0.75
CA LEU A 184 2.62 3.89 -1.40
C LEU A 184 2.63 5.41 -1.24
N LEU A 185 2.86 5.91 -0.02
CA LEU A 185 2.90 7.34 0.27
C LEU A 185 4.03 8.04 -0.50
N ALA A 186 5.24 7.48 -0.50
CA ALA A 186 6.38 8.04 -1.22
C ALA A 186 6.10 8.12 -2.73
N GLY A 187 5.62 7.04 -3.35
CA GLY A 187 5.28 7.04 -4.78
C GLY A 187 4.15 8.02 -5.11
N SER A 188 3.13 8.08 -4.25
CA SER A 188 2.01 9.00 -4.42
C SER A 188 2.45 10.47 -4.29
N ALA A 189 3.36 10.77 -3.36
CA ALA A 189 3.90 12.10 -3.17
C ALA A 189 4.76 12.56 -4.36
N LEU A 190 5.53 11.65 -4.98
CA LEU A 190 6.24 11.95 -6.23
C LEU A 190 5.27 12.35 -7.36
N ALA A 191 4.16 11.61 -7.52
CA ALA A 191 3.14 11.92 -8.52
C ALA A 191 2.41 13.24 -8.22
N ALA A 192 1.98 13.45 -6.97
CA ALA A 192 1.32 14.66 -6.54
C ALA A 192 2.21 15.90 -6.71
N LYS A 193 3.49 15.82 -6.34
CA LYS A 193 4.43 16.94 -6.49
C LYS A 193 4.57 17.41 -7.94
N ALA A 194 4.52 16.47 -8.90
CA ALA A 194 4.66 16.78 -10.32
C ALA A 194 3.36 17.24 -10.98
N LEU A 195 2.24 16.59 -10.66
CA LEU A 195 0.97 16.81 -11.36
C LEU A 195 0.02 17.78 -10.65
N SER A 196 0.16 17.93 -9.33
CA SER A 196 -0.65 18.82 -8.50
C SER A 196 0.24 19.49 -7.43
N PRO A 197 1.18 20.37 -7.82
CA PRO A 197 2.25 20.86 -6.95
C PRO A 197 1.77 21.64 -5.71
N ALA A 198 0.53 22.14 -5.72
CA ALA A 198 -0.12 22.81 -4.60
C ALA A 198 -0.89 21.83 -3.66
N CYS A 199 -0.95 20.54 -4.00
CA CYS A 199 -1.65 19.53 -3.21
C CYS A 199 -0.92 19.27 -1.89
N ASP A 200 -1.65 19.34 -0.78
CA ASP A 200 -1.18 18.86 0.51
C ASP A 200 -1.31 17.31 0.55
N VAL A 201 -0.18 16.60 0.58
CA VAL A 201 -0.18 15.13 0.68
C VAL A 201 -0.12 14.71 2.15
N TYR A 202 -1.02 13.83 2.57
CA TYR A 202 -1.12 13.31 3.93
C TYR A 202 -0.91 11.81 3.98
N GLY A 203 0.02 11.36 4.83
CA GLY A 203 0.11 9.97 5.26
C GLY A 203 -0.86 9.68 6.39
N VAL A 204 -1.43 8.48 6.46
CA VAL A 204 -2.30 8.08 7.59
C VAL A 204 -1.93 6.70 8.10
N GLU A 205 -1.59 6.62 9.38
CA GLU A 205 -1.21 5.40 10.11
C GLU A 205 -2.28 5.02 11.15
N PRO A 206 -2.32 3.75 11.60
CA PRO A 206 -3.05 3.41 12.81
C PRO A 206 -2.39 4.06 14.03
N GLU A 207 -3.16 4.52 15.01
CA GLU A 207 -2.64 5.17 16.22
C GLU A 207 -1.62 4.32 16.97
N ALA A 208 -1.88 3.01 17.08
CA ALA A 208 -0.97 2.07 17.74
C ALA A 208 0.37 1.89 17.00
N GLY A 209 0.43 2.22 15.70
CA GLY A 209 1.58 2.04 14.81
C GLY A 209 2.01 3.34 14.15
N ASN A 210 2.12 4.43 14.92
CA ASN A 210 2.44 5.77 14.44
C ASN A 210 3.96 6.02 14.28
N ASP A 211 4.75 5.01 13.91
CA ASP A 211 6.21 5.14 13.77
C ASP A 211 6.60 6.15 12.68
N GLY A 212 5.87 6.19 11.57
CA GLY A 212 6.08 7.17 10.51
C GLY A 212 5.79 8.59 10.97
N GLN A 213 4.71 8.81 11.72
CA GLN A 213 4.39 10.10 12.33
C GLN A 213 5.51 10.56 13.29
N GLN A 214 5.94 9.68 14.19
CA GLN A 214 7.06 9.97 15.10
C GLN A 214 8.35 10.27 14.33
N SER A 215 8.59 9.52 13.25
CA SER A 215 9.76 9.71 12.39
C SER A 215 9.75 11.06 11.68
N PHE A 216 8.58 11.44 11.16
CA PHE A 216 8.38 12.70 10.45
C PHE A 216 8.54 13.91 11.39
N ARG A 217 8.04 13.81 12.63
CA ARG A 217 8.19 14.87 13.64
C ARG A 217 9.63 15.01 14.15
N SER A 218 10.30 13.90 14.44
CA SER A 218 11.66 13.90 14.97
C SER A 218 12.73 14.15 13.91
N GLY A 219 12.39 13.94 12.63
CA GLY A 219 13.33 14.04 11.51
C GLY A 219 14.32 12.88 11.44
N LYS A 220 14.06 11.76 12.12
CA LYS A 220 14.87 10.52 12.07
C LYS A 220 13.93 9.32 12.10
N ILE A 221 14.35 8.18 11.54
CA ILE A 221 13.52 6.97 11.58
C ILE A 221 13.41 6.48 13.02
N VAL A 222 12.17 6.36 13.50
CA VAL A 222 11.81 5.81 14.80
C VAL A 222 11.41 4.35 14.62
N HIS A 223 11.83 3.50 15.56
CA HIS A 223 11.47 2.09 15.61
C HIS A 223 10.53 1.85 16.80
N ILE A 224 9.49 1.05 16.57
CA ILE A 224 8.52 0.64 17.59
C ILE A 224 8.40 -0.88 17.65
N ASP A 225 7.79 -1.40 18.71
CA ASP A 225 7.34 -2.79 18.74
C ASP A 225 6.21 -3.02 17.72
N VAL A 226 5.98 -4.27 17.32
CA VAL A 226 4.90 -4.60 16.36
C VAL A 226 3.55 -4.13 16.93
N PRO A 227 2.86 -3.20 16.24
CA PRO A 227 1.66 -2.56 16.78
C PRO A 227 0.46 -3.51 16.72
N LYS A 228 -0.44 -3.39 17.71
CA LYS A 228 -1.70 -4.15 17.77
C LYS A 228 -2.83 -3.30 17.20
N THR A 229 -3.25 -3.61 15.98
CA THR A 229 -4.28 -2.86 15.23
C THR A 229 -5.03 -3.78 14.26
N LEU A 230 -6.25 -3.39 13.88
CA LEU A 230 -6.98 -3.99 12.77
C LEU A 230 -6.31 -3.79 11.41
N ALA A 231 -5.47 -2.75 11.25
CA ALA A 231 -4.78 -2.43 10.02
C ALA A 231 -3.56 -3.34 9.77
N ASP A 232 -3.78 -4.62 9.44
CA ASP A 232 -2.72 -5.62 9.25
C ASP A 232 -1.67 -5.25 8.19
N GLY A 233 -2.06 -4.49 7.16
CA GLY A 233 -1.14 -3.97 6.13
C GLY A 233 -0.25 -2.80 6.57
N ALA A 234 -0.44 -2.29 7.80
CA ALA A 234 0.27 -1.13 8.36
C ALA A 234 0.94 -1.43 9.71
N GLN A 235 1.23 -2.70 10.02
CA GLN A 235 1.94 -3.09 11.25
C GLN A 235 3.47 -3.04 11.13
N THR A 236 4.00 -2.14 10.29
CA THR A 236 5.44 -1.94 10.20
C THR A 236 5.99 -1.37 11.51
N GLN A 237 7.26 -1.64 11.80
CA GLN A 237 7.93 -1.15 13.00
C GLN A 237 8.73 0.13 12.75
N ALA A 238 8.98 0.44 11.48
CA ALA A 238 9.71 1.62 11.01
C ALA A 238 9.44 1.83 9.51
N LEU A 239 9.63 3.08 9.06
CA LEU A 239 9.72 3.42 7.64
C LEU A 239 11.01 2.87 7.00
N GLY A 240 10.98 2.68 5.69
CA GLY A 240 12.19 2.46 4.89
C GLY A 240 13.03 3.73 4.77
N ASP A 241 14.34 3.59 4.55
CA ASP A 241 15.26 4.72 4.38
C ASP A 241 14.93 5.56 3.14
N MET A 242 14.66 4.91 2.00
CA MET A 242 14.28 5.61 0.76
C MET A 242 12.90 6.25 0.88
N THR A 243 11.94 5.52 1.46
CA THR A 243 10.57 6.03 1.61
C THR A 243 10.54 7.22 2.56
N PHE A 244 11.24 7.16 3.69
CA PHE A 244 11.35 8.27 4.63
C PHE A 244 12.02 9.50 4.00
N ALA A 245 13.09 9.30 3.23
CA ALA A 245 13.77 10.40 2.56
C ALA A 245 12.85 11.15 1.59
N ILE A 246 11.98 10.45 0.87
CA ILE A 246 10.97 11.07 0.00
C ILE A 246 9.88 11.74 0.84
N ILE A 247 9.30 11.00 1.79
CA ILE A 247 8.18 11.45 2.64
C ILE A 247 8.53 12.77 3.33
N ARG A 248 9.71 12.85 3.97
CA ARG A 248 10.15 14.04 4.71
C ARG A 248 10.18 15.31 3.86
N ASN A 249 10.42 15.20 2.56
CA ASN A 249 10.60 16.34 1.66
C ASN A 249 9.34 16.68 0.84
N THR A 250 8.34 15.79 0.82
CA THR A 250 7.22 15.88 -0.13
C THR A 250 5.84 15.79 0.51
N VAL A 251 5.74 15.27 1.74
CA VAL A 251 4.48 15.09 2.45
C VAL A 251 4.23 16.27 3.39
N ARG A 252 2.98 16.74 3.43
CA ARG A 252 2.54 17.84 4.29
C ARG A 252 2.52 17.41 5.75
N ASP A 253 1.88 16.28 6.02
CA ASP A 253 1.73 15.78 7.38
C ASP A 253 1.44 14.26 7.43
N ILE A 254 1.61 13.65 8.60
CA ILE A 254 1.20 12.28 8.91
C ILE A 254 0.19 12.30 10.06
N LEU A 255 -0.99 11.75 9.80
CA LEU A 255 -2.09 11.60 10.74
C LEU A 255 -2.11 10.19 11.31
N ALA A 256 -2.78 10.04 12.46
CA ALA A 256 -2.97 8.76 13.11
C ALA A 256 -4.45 8.61 13.52
N VAL A 257 -5.02 7.43 13.28
CA VAL A 257 -6.44 7.14 13.52
C VAL A 257 -6.63 5.84 14.30
N GLY A 258 -7.68 5.78 15.12
CA GLY A 258 -8.03 4.60 15.91
C GLY A 258 -8.71 3.49 15.08
N ASP A 259 -8.65 2.26 15.57
CA ASP A 259 -9.29 1.10 14.93
C ASP A 259 -10.82 1.28 14.77
N ASP A 260 -11.46 1.98 15.70
CA ASP A 260 -12.88 2.31 15.63
C ASP A 260 -13.20 3.20 14.42
N GLU A 261 -12.33 4.18 14.12
CA GLU A 261 -12.45 5.02 12.92
C GLU A 261 -12.27 4.20 11.64
N LEU A 262 -11.41 3.17 11.66
CA LEU A 262 -11.28 2.23 10.54
C LEU A 262 -12.57 1.44 10.32
N VAL A 263 -13.18 0.92 11.38
CA VAL A 263 -14.46 0.18 11.28
C VAL A 263 -15.58 1.09 10.77
N GLN A 264 -15.63 2.35 11.21
CA GLN A 264 -16.56 3.33 10.67
C GLN A 264 -16.32 3.59 9.18
N GLY A 265 -15.06 3.69 8.76
CA GLY A 265 -14.68 3.78 7.34
C GLY A 265 -15.14 2.57 6.52
N MET A 266 -14.90 1.36 7.02
CA MET A 266 -15.37 0.12 6.39
C MET A 266 -16.90 0.11 6.24
N LYS A 267 -17.63 0.48 7.29
CA LYS A 267 -19.10 0.57 7.26
C LYS A 267 -19.59 1.61 6.25
N PHE A 268 -18.92 2.76 6.15
CA PHE A 268 -19.26 3.78 5.16
C PHE A 268 -19.06 3.24 3.75
N PHE A 269 -17.92 2.61 3.46
CA PHE A 269 -17.65 2.05 2.14
C PHE A 269 -18.65 0.96 1.76
N ALA A 270 -18.97 0.06 2.67
CA ALA A 270 -19.95 -1.00 2.43
C ALA A 270 -21.37 -0.44 2.22
N SER A 271 -21.82 0.44 3.11
CA SER A 271 -23.21 0.90 3.16
C SER A 271 -23.52 2.03 2.19
N ARG A 272 -22.57 2.93 1.89
CA ARG A 272 -22.78 4.11 1.05
C ARG A 272 -22.14 4.00 -0.32
N MET A 273 -20.96 3.40 -0.42
CA MET A 273 -20.22 3.27 -1.68
C MET A 273 -20.28 1.87 -2.31
N LYS A 274 -20.87 0.89 -1.61
CA LYS A 274 -21.12 -0.48 -2.09
C LYS A 274 -19.85 -1.24 -2.47
N MET A 275 -18.76 -1.02 -1.73
CA MET A 275 -17.50 -1.70 -1.95
C MET A 275 -16.93 -2.30 -0.67
N ILE A 276 -16.21 -3.41 -0.83
CA ILE A 276 -15.44 -4.05 0.23
C ILE A 276 -14.06 -3.39 0.30
N VAL A 277 -13.69 -2.97 1.51
CA VAL A 277 -12.40 -2.33 1.81
C VAL A 277 -11.86 -2.96 3.09
N GLU A 278 -10.58 -3.35 3.08
CA GLU A 278 -9.92 -3.90 4.27
C GLU A 278 -9.64 -2.79 5.29
N PRO A 279 -9.40 -3.10 6.59
CA PRO A 279 -9.17 -2.06 7.60
C PRO A 279 -8.03 -1.10 7.24
N THR A 280 -6.90 -1.60 6.74
CA THR A 280 -5.79 -0.75 6.25
C THR A 280 -6.20 0.14 5.08
N GLY A 281 -7.09 -0.34 4.20
CA GLY A 281 -7.66 0.43 3.09
C GLY A 281 -8.51 1.64 3.54
N CYS A 282 -8.91 1.68 4.80
CA CYS A 282 -9.73 2.75 5.36
C CYS A 282 -8.92 3.89 6.00
N LEU A 283 -7.61 3.71 6.23
CA LEU A 283 -6.75 4.71 6.88
C LEU A 283 -6.87 6.10 6.25
N ALA A 284 -6.64 6.18 4.93
CA ALA A 284 -6.68 7.45 4.21
C ALA A 284 -8.02 8.19 4.38
N PHE A 285 -9.14 7.47 4.29
CA PHE A 285 -10.46 8.06 4.45
C PHE A 285 -10.73 8.49 5.90
N ALA A 286 -10.36 7.67 6.88
CA ALA A 286 -10.49 8.00 8.29
C ALA A 286 -9.70 9.28 8.63
N GLY A 287 -8.44 9.39 8.17
CA GLY A 287 -7.63 10.59 8.35
C GLY A 287 -8.23 11.83 7.68
N ALA A 288 -8.82 11.68 6.49
CA ALA A 288 -9.53 12.78 5.82
C ALA A 288 -10.75 13.25 6.63
N ARG A 289 -11.52 12.33 7.23
CA ARG A 289 -12.65 12.66 8.10
C ARG A 289 -12.21 13.34 9.39
N GLN A 290 -11.10 12.91 10.00
CA GLN A 290 -10.54 13.48 11.22
C GLN A 290 -10.27 14.99 11.10
N ILE A 291 -9.88 15.46 9.90
CA ILE A 291 -9.63 16.87 9.62
C ILE A 291 -10.62 17.50 8.65
N ALA A 292 -11.82 16.93 8.50
CA ALA A 292 -12.83 17.36 7.52
C ALA A 292 -13.19 18.85 7.59
N SER A 293 -13.18 19.46 8.78
CA SER A 293 -13.43 20.89 8.96
C SER A 293 -12.41 21.79 8.23
N LYS A 294 -11.21 21.28 7.95
CA LYS A 294 -10.15 21.98 7.19
C LYS A 294 -10.23 21.71 5.67
N LEU A 295 -11.16 20.86 5.24
CA LEU A 295 -11.33 20.42 3.85
C LEU A 295 -12.52 21.08 3.15
N GLN A 296 -13.31 21.91 3.84
CA GLN A 296 -14.46 22.58 3.26
C GLN A 296 -14.05 23.40 2.01
N GLY A 297 -14.79 23.22 0.92
CA GLY A 297 -14.53 23.84 -0.38
C GLY A 297 -13.37 23.24 -1.17
N LYS A 298 -12.69 22.21 -0.65
CA LYS A 298 -11.52 21.59 -1.28
C LYS A 298 -11.87 20.36 -2.11
N ARG A 299 -10.99 20.03 -3.05
CA ARG A 299 -10.94 18.78 -3.82
C ARG A 299 -10.01 17.79 -3.13
N VAL A 300 -10.54 16.65 -2.70
CA VAL A 300 -9.85 15.70 -1.83
C VAL A 300 -9.72 14.35 -2.52
N GLY A 301 -8.48 13.92 -2.75
CA GLY A 301 -8.17 12.57 -3.20
C GLY A 301 -7.99 11.62 -2.02
N VAL A 302 -8.52 10.41 -2.13
CA VAL A 302 -8.37 9.34 -1.15
C VAL A 302 -7.94 8.06 -1.87
N ILE A 303 -6.79 7.51 -1.50
CA ILE A 303 -6.35 6.20 -2.01
C ILE A 303 -7.00 5.08 -1.17
N VAL A 304 -7.88 4.30 -1.79
CA VAL A 304 -8.50 3.12 -1.18
C VAL A 304 -7.60 1.92 -1.45
N SER A 305 -6.61 1.70 -0.59
CA SER A 305 -5.43 0.90 -0.92
C SER A 305 -5.68 -0.59 -1.20
N GLY A 306 -6.71 -1.20 -0.61
CA GLY A 306 -7.02 -2.61 -0.81
C GLY A 306 -8.34 -3.07 -0.19
N GLY A 307 -8.76 -4.27 -0.57
CA GLY A 307 -10.02 -4.91 -0.17
C GLY A 307 -9.85 -6.33 0.36
N ASN A 308 -8.64 -6.78 0.65
CA ASN A 308 -8.34 -8.17 1.00
C ASN A 308 -8.61 -8.47 2.48
N VAL A 309 -9.86 -8.78 2.79
CA VAL A 309 -10.31 -9.15 4.13
C VAL A 309 -11.12 -10.44 4.07
N ASP A 310 -10.92 -11.31 5.06
CA ASP A 310 -11.73 -12.51 5.23
C ASP A 310 -13.20 -12.11 5.47
N LEU A 311 -14.15 -12.76 4.79
CA LEU A 311 -15.56 -12.34 4.83
C LEU A 311 -16.20 -12.55 6.20
N ASP A 312 -15.81 -13.59 6.96
CA ASP A 312 -16.30 -13.80 8.32
C ASP A 312 -15.77 -12.70 9.24
N ARG A 313 -14.49 -12.34 9.07
CA ARG A 313 -13.90 -11.19 9.79
C ARG A 313 -14.59 -9.89 9.42
N PHE A 314 -14.88 -9.66 8.14
CA PHE A 314 -15.59 -8.47 7.67
C PHE A 314 -16.99 -8.39 8.29
N ALA A 315 -17.76 -9.47 8.24
CA ALA A 315 -19.10 -9.54 8.83
C ALA A 315 -19.09 -9.29 10.35
N ALA A 316 -18.09 -9.84 11.05
CA ALA A 316 -17.90 -9.61 12.48
C ALA A 316 -17.62 -8.12 12.79
N LEU A 317 -16.77 -7.45 11.99
CA LEU A 317 -16.49 -6.03 12.15
C LEU A 317 -17.69 -5.14 11.81
N MET A 318 -18.51 -5.52 10.82
CA MET A 318 -19.73 -4.79 10.47
C MET A 318 -20.79 -4.85 11.57
N SER A 319 -20.82 -5.94 12.35
CA SER A 319 -21.75 -6.16 13.46
C SER A 319 -21.34 -5.46 14.77
N LYS A 320 -20.11 -4.93 14.88
CA LYS A 320 -19.69 -4.18 16.08
C LYS A 320 -20.50 -2.90 16.21
N ASN A 321 -20.98 -2.57 17.41
CA ASN A 321 -21.40 -1.20 17.71
C ASN A 321 -20.14 -0.37 17.93
N VAL A 322 -19.98 0.67 17.12
CA VAL A 322 -18.85 1.61 17.13
C VAL A 322 -19.45 3.01 17.15
#